data_AF-A0A8J4WLR9-F1
#
_entry.id   AF-A0A8J4WLR9-F1
#
_cell.length_a   1.000
_cell.length_b   1.000
_cell.length_c   1.000
_cell.angle_alpha   90.00
_cell.angle_beta   90.00
_cell.angle_gamma   90.00
#
_symmetry.space_group_name_H-M   'P 1'
#
loop_
_entity.id
_entity.type
_entity.pdbx_description
1 polymer ?
#
loop_
_entity_poly.entity_id
_entity_poly.type
_entity_poly.pdbx_seq_one_letter_code
_entity_poly.pdbx_strand_id
1 'polypeptide(L)'
;MTANVKLDDRLSLLRVGDRFRKWNSLDDQRVCSVCERKFKGRQIEIRRLPGGRYKLYCPTLGCASGPHQWLYSRASVSEIGEPAWCHVGEQATHHPAEPTPQALVIDYDWVKP
;
A
#
# COMPACT_ATOMS: atom_id res chain seq x y z
N MET A 1 23.57 -22.07 -5.39
CA MET A 1 23.50 -22.10 -6.87
C MET A 1 22.38 -21.16 -7.30
N THR A 2 22.73 -19.93 -7.66
CA THR A 2 21.81 -18.97 -8.28
C THR A 2 21.63 -19.37 -9.74
N ALA A 3 20.40 -19.75 -10.12
CA ALA A 3 20.13 -20.12 -11.50
C ALA A 3 20.27 -18.88 -12.41
N ASN A 4 21.08 -18.97 -13.47
CA ASN A 4 21.11 -17.97 -14.53
C ASN A 4 19.84 -18.13 -15.38
N VAL A 5 18.75 -17.52 -14.93
CA VAL A 5 17.47 -17.50 -15.62
C VAL A 5 17.50 -16.37 -16.65
N LYS A 6 17.19 -16.66 -17.92
CA LYS A 6 17.06 -15.64 -18.97
C LYS A 6 16.04 -14.58 -18.55
N LEU A 7 16.20 -13.33 -19.00
CA LEU A 7 15.35 -12.22 -18.57
C LEU A 7 13.85 -12.45 -18.85
N ASP A 8 13.51 -13.05 -19.98
CA ASP A 8 12.12 -13.35 -20.35
C ASP A 8 11.51 -14.43 -19.44
N ASP A 9 12.26 -15.53 -19.23
CA ASP A 9 11.89 -16.57 -18.26
C ASP A 9 11.71 -16.00 -16.85
N ARG A 10 12.52 -15.00 -16.48
CA ARG A 10 12.48 -14.39 -15.16
C ARG A 10 11.16 -13.67 -14.91
N LEU A 11 10.69 -12.84 -15.84
CA LEU A 11 9.42 -12.14 -15.68
C LEU A 11 8.26 -13.14 -15.56
N SER A 12 8.29 -14.20 -16.37
CA SER A 12 7.31 -15.29 -16.29
C SER A 12 7.32 -16.00 -14.93
N LEU A 13 8.51 -16.29 -14.37
CA LEU A 13 8.64 -16.84 -13.03
C LEU A 13 8.14 -15.90 -11.93
N LEU A 14 8.37 -14.59 -12.06
CA LEU A 14 7.84 -13.61 -11.09
C LEU A 14 6.31 -13.57 -11.12
N ARG A 15 5.72 -13.55 -12.32
CA ARG A 15 4.25 -13.52 -12.50
C ARG A 15 3.56 -14.75 -11.93
N VAL A 16 4.17 -15.93 -12.05
CA VAL A 16 3.57 -17.18 -11.54
C VAL A 16 3.94 -17.43 -10.07
N GLY A 17 5.09 -16.94 -9.61
CA GLY A 17 5.56 -17.09 -8.23
C GLY A 17 4.96 -16.09 -7.22
N ASP A 18 4.56 -14.90 -7.67
CA ASP A 18 3.87 -13.90 -6.85
C ASP A 18 2.37 -13.91 -7.18
N ARG A 19 1.60 -14.64 -6.37
CA ARG A 19 0.14 -14.72 -6.52
C ARG A 19 -0.61 -13.53 -5.93
N PHE A 20 0.07 -12.67 -5.18
CA PHE A 20 -0.56 -11.57 -4.47
C PHE A 20 -0.58 -10.30 -5.31
N ARG A 21 0.47 -10.08 -6.10
CA ARG A 21 0.69 -8.86 -6.89
C ARG A 21 1.21 -9.19 -8.27
N LYS A 22 0.78 -8.42 -9.26
CA LYS A 22 1.21 -8.61 -10.65
C LYS A 22 2.58 -7.97 -10.87
N TRP A 23 3.42 -8.62 -11.67
CA TRP A 23 4.68 -8.09 -12.18
C TRP A 23 4.51 -7.76 -13.65
N ASN A 24 4.48 -6.48 -14.00
CA ASN A 24 4.32 -6.03 -15.38
C ASN A 24 5.67 -5.99 -16.10
N SER A 25 6.70 -5.53 -15.40
CA SER A 25 8.09 -5.46 -15.87
C SER A 25 9.08 -5.92 -14.80
N LEU A 26 10.31 -6.25 -15.20
CA LEU A 26 11.43 -6.49 -14.28
C LEU A 26 11.90 -5.22 -13.55
N ASP A 27 11.47 -4.03 -14.00
CA ASP A 27 11.70 -2.75 -13.33
C ASP A 27 10.65 -2.38 -12.29
N ASP A 28 9.55 -3.13 -12.20
CA ASP A 28 8.57 -2.95 -11.13
C ASP A 28 9.29 -3.00 -9.78
N GLN A 29 8.95 -2.07 -8.90
CA GLN A 29 9.56 -1.95 -7.59
C GLN A 29 8.63 -2.46 -6.50
N ARG A 30 9.22 -3.13 -5.52
CA ARG A 30 8.53 -3.55 -4.30
C ARG A 30 9.36 -3.19 -3.08
N VAL A 31 8.70 -3.10 -1.94
CA VAL A 31 9.30 -2.90 -0.62
C VAL A 31 9.15 -4.19 0.16
N CYS A 32 10.22 -4.66 0.80
CA CYS A 32 10.14 -5.76 1.75
C CYS A 32 9.54 -5.27 3.06
N SER A 33 8.48 -5.87 3.61
CA SER A 33 7.96 -5.49 4.93
C SER A 33 8.85 -5.95 6.10
N VAL A 34 9.83 -6.84 5.83
CA VAL A 34 10.72 -7.40 6.87
C VAL A 34 12.02 -6.62 6.99
N CYS A 35 12.68 -6.33 5.88
CA CYS A 35 13.96 -5.58 5.87
C CYS A 35 13.82 -4.16 5.31
N GLU A 36 12.60 -3.73 5.00
CA GLU A 36 12.24 -2.37 4.55
C GLU A 36 12.92 -1.89 3.25
N ARG A 37 13.71 -2.76 2.62
CA ARG A 37 14.45 -2.45 1.41
C ARG A 37 13.55 -2.41 0.19
N LYS A 38 13.75 -1.39 -0.65
CA LYS A 38 13.22 -1.32 -2.03
C LYS A 38 14.06 -2.18 -2.96
N PHE A 39 13.40 -2.93 -3.83
CA PHE A 39 14.07 -3.72 -4.85
C PHE A 39 13.22 -3.85 -6.12
N LYS A 40 13.90 -4.14 -7.23
CA LYS A 40 13.30 -4.40 -8.53
C LYS A 40 13.13 -5.89 -8.79
N GLY A 41 12.22 -6.25 -9.71
CA GLY A 41 12.00 -7.63 -10.14
C GLY A 41 13.26 -8.33 -10.63
N ARG A 42 14.16 -7.60 -11.30
CA ARG A 42 15.50 -8.08 -11.72
C ARG A 42 16.43 -8.52 -10.59
N GLN A 43 16.20 -8.04 -9.36
CA GLN A 43 17.07 -8.32 -8.21
C GLN A 43 16.60 -9.54 -7.39
N ILE A 44 15.31 -9.84 -7.39
CA ILE A 44 14.69 -10.94 -6.62
C ILE A 44 15.47 -12.26 -6.69
N GLU A 45 15.67 -12.92 -5.57
CA GLU A 45 16.32 -14.23 -5.62
C GLU A 45 15.30 -15.30 -6.01
N ILE A 46 15.57 -16.03 -7.10
CA ILE A 46 14.73 -17.14 -7.56
C ILE A 46 15.48 -18.44 -7.30
N ARG A 47 14.96 -19.24 -6.36
CA ARG A 47 15.52 -20.56 -6.04
C ARG A 47 14.66 -21.66 -6.66
N ARG A 48 15.29 -22.54 -7.44
CA ARG A 48 14.66 -23.81 -7.84
C ARG A 48 14.73 -24.80 -6.69
N LEU A 49 13.59 -25.45 -6.43
CA LEU A 49 13.43 -26.51 -5.46
C LEU A 49 13.42 -27.86 -6.18
N PRO A 50 13.68 -28.97 -5.45
CA PRO A 50 13.46 -30.31 -5.97
C PRO A 50 12.02 -30.48 -6.50
N GLY A 51 11.90 -31.15 -7.65
CA GLY A 51 10.61 -31.34 -8.34
C GLY A 51 10.17 -30.18 -9.23
N GLY A 52 11.11 -29.36 -9.74
CA GLY A 52 10.83 -28.33 -10.74
C GLY A 52 10.09 -27.09 -10.24
N ARG A 53 9.77 -27.04 -8.94
CA ARG A 53 9.15 -25.87 -8.30
C ARG A 53 10.18 -24.76 -8.11
N TYR A 54 9.72 -23.53 -7.99
CA TYR A 54 10.56 -22.40 -7.63
C TYR A 54 9.92 -21.57 -6.53
N LYS A 55 10.76 -20.84 -5.78
CA LYS A 55 10.34 -19.88 -4.77
C LYS A 55 11.07 -18.55 -4.98
N LEU A 56 10.36 -17.47 -4.70
CA LEU A 56 10.87 -16.11 -4.77
C LEU A 56 11.27 -15.65 -3.36
N TYR A 57 12.43 -15.02 -3.25
CA TYR A 57 12.98 -14.51 -1.99
C TYR A 57 13.48 -13.08 -2.14
N CYS A 58 13.46 -12.35 -1.03
CA CYS A 58 14.04 -11.02 -0.96
C CYS A 58 15.50 -11.04 -1.40
N PRO A 59 15.97 -10.05 -2.18
CA PRO A 59 17.37 -9.97 -2.58
C PRO A 59 18.32 -9.56 -1.46
N THR A 60 17.80 -9.24 -0.27
CA THR A 60 18.64 -8.86 0.87
C THR A 60 19.20 -10.11 1.53
N LEU A 61 20.53 -10.15 1.67
CA LEU A 61 21.21 -11.27 2.34
C LEU A 61 20.66 -11.45 3.76
N GLY A 62 20.29 -12.70 4.09
CA GLY A 62 19.70 -13.03 5.40
C GLY A 62 18.20 -12.74 5.53
N CYS A 63 17.56 -12.07 4.56
CA CYS A 63 16.13 -11.84 4.59
C CYS A 63 15.37 -13.01 3.92
N ALA A 64 14.66 -13.80 4.72
CA ALA A 64 13.86 -14.92 4.23
C ALA A 64 12.49 -14.53 3.67
N SER A 65 12.22 -13.22 3.50
CA SER A 65 10.88 -12.77 3.10
C SER A 65 10.51 -13.19 1.68
N GLY A 66 9.23 -13.51 1.50
CA GLY A 66 8.66 -13.94 0.23
C GLY A 66 7.54 -13.01 -0.26
N PRO A 67 6.89 -13.35 -1.39
CA PRO A 67 5.90 -12.49 -2.05
C PRO A 67 4.80 -11.95 -1.13
N HIS A 68 4.30 -12.76 -0.20
CA HIS A 68 3.28 -12.34 0.76
C HIS A 68 3.70 -11.13 1.63
N GLN A 69 5.00 -10.93 1.88
CA GLN A 69 5.57 -9.83 2.68
C GLN A 69 6.07 -8.64 1.85
N TRP A 70 5.82 -8.61 0.55
CA TRP A 70 6.24 -7.48 -0.27
C TRP A 70 5.12 -6.46 -0.38
N LEU A 71 5.43 -5.20 -0.64
CA LEU A 71 4.43 -4.15 -0.82
C LEU A 71 4.75 -3.39 -2.11
N TYR A 72 3.76 -2.78 -2.72
CA TYR A 72 4.05 -1.83 -3.81
C TYR A 72 4.93 -0.71 -3.26
N SER A 73 5.97 -0.35 -4.01
CA SER A 73 6.69 0.88 -3.68
C SER A 73 5.72 2.04 -3.89
N ARG A 74 5.36 2.75 -2.81
CA ARG A 74 4.81 4.09 -2.99
C ARG A 74 5.80 4.88 -3.85
N ALA A 75 5.31 5.59 -4.86
CA ALA A 75 6.14 6.53 -5.59
C ALA A 75 6.86 7.37 -4.55
N SER A 76 8.19 7.47 -4.65
CA SER A 76 8.87 8.53 -3.91
C SER A 76 8.31 9.82 -4.48
N VAL A 77 7.57 10.56 -3.66
CA VAL A 77 7.26 11.95 -3.95
C VAL A 77 8.61 12.67 -3.92
N SER A 78 9.30 12.67 -5.05
CA SER A 78 10.34 13.66 -5.29
C SER A 78 9.57 14.93 -5.62
N GLU A 79 9.47 15.82 -4.63
CA GLU A 79 9.13 17.24 -4.77
C GLU A 79 8.02 17.56 -5.79
N ILE A 80 6.80 17.13 -5.48
CA ILE A 80 5.61 17.79 -6.00
C ILE A 80 5.00 18.45 -4.78
N GLY A 81 4.89 19.79 -4.81
CA GLY A 81 4.22 20.58 -3.79
C GLY A 81 2.89 19.94 -3.40
N GLU A 82 2.58 20.03 -2.11
CA GLU A 82 1.43 19.43 -1.44
C GLU A 82 0.27 19.04 -2.37
N PRO A 83 -0.06 17.75 -2.51
CA PRO A 83 -1.38 17.38 -3.00
C PRO A 83 -2.35 17.58 -1.84
N ALA A 84 -2.91 18.78 -1.80
CA ALA A 84 -4.10 19.05 -1.04
C ALA A 84 -5.25 18.10 -1.49
N TRP A 85 -6.12 17.82 -0.53
CA TRP A 85 -7.47 17.26 -0.68
C TRP A 85 -7.58 15.73 -0.81
N CYS A 86 -7.76 15.07 0.34
CA CYS A 86 -8.79 14.03 0.48
C CYS A 86 -9.72 14.41 1.64
N HIS A 87 -10.59 15.39 1.39
CA HIS A 87 -11.89 15.46 2.06
C HIS A 87 -12.97 15.40 0.98
N VAL A 88 -13.39 14.19 0.66
CA VAL A 88 -14.70 13.96 0.03
C VAL A 88 -15.52 13.21 1.06
N GLY A 89 -16.46 13.94 1.65
CA GLY A 89 -17.46 13.48 2.60
C GLY A 89 -18.56 14.53 2.64
N GLU A 90 -19.33 14.55 1.55
CA GLU A 90 -20.73 15.00 1.44
C GLU A 90 -21.10 16.47 1.74
N GLN A 91 -21.35 17.20 0.64
CA GLN A 91 -22.33 18.27 0.59
C GLN A 91 -23.74 17.67 0.52
N ALA A 92 -24.59 17.97 1.49
CA ALA A 92 -26.04 17.97 1.31
C ALA A 92 -26.53 19.39 1.53
N THR A 93 -26.65 20.12 0.42
CA THR A 93 -27.23 21.47 0.34
C THR A 93 -28.74 21.36 0.43
N HIS A 94 -29.37 21.91 1.46
CA HIS A 94 -30.75 22.39 1.40
C HIS A 94 -30.86 23.69 2.22
N HIS A 95 -30.95 24.82 1.50
CA HIS A 95 -31.35 26.16 1.96
C HIS A 95 -32.81 26.19 2.49
N PRO A 96 -33.36 27.34 2.93
CA PRO A 96 -32.92 28.30 3.95
C PRO A 96 -34.09 28.66 4.91
N ALA A 97 -33.83 29.03 6.18
CA ALA A 97 -34.79 29.78 6.99
C ALA A 97 -34.13 30.43 8.22
N GLU A 98 -33.82 31.73 8.13
CA GLU A 98 -34.08 32.65 9.24
C GLU A 98 -35.53 33.14 9.11
N PRO A 99 -36.24 33.60 10.17
CA PRO A 99 -35.73 34.30 11.37
C PRO A 99 -36.28 33.71 12.69
N THR A 100 -35.81 34.01 13.90
CA THR A 100 -36.07 35.23 14.69
C THR A 100 -35.50 34.99 16.11
N PRO A 101 -34.94 35.99 16.81
CA PRO A 101 -34.23 35.80 18.07
C PRO A 101 -35.16 35.99 19.27
N GLN A 102 -35.45 34.96 20.08
CA GLN A 102 -36.05 35.16 21.41
C GLN A 102 -35.58 34.16 22.47
N ALA A 103 -35.17 34.76 23.59
CA ALA A 103 -35.32 34.31 24.97
C ALA A 103 -34.44 33.16 25.46
N LEU A 104 -33.22 33.52 25.88
CA LEU A 104 -32.55 32.85 26.99
C LEU A 104 -33.24 33.30 28.29
N VAL A 105 -34.26 32.55 28.73
CA VAL A 105 -34.75 32.60 30.12
C VAL A 105 -34.30 31.32 30.80
N ILE A 106 -33.22 31.49 31.56
CA ILE A 106 -32.79 30.60 32.63
C ILE A 106 -33.85 30.71 33.74
N ASP A 107 -34.71 29.70 33.85
CA ASP A 107 -35.60 29.53 35.00
C ASP A 107 -34.91 28.60 36.00
N TYR A 108 -34.31 29.21 37.02
CA TYR A 108 -33.96 28.54 38.28
C TYR A 108 -35.20 28.63 39.17
N ASP A 109 -35.90 27.52 39.42
CA ASP A 109 -36.53 27.26 40.72
C ASP A 109 -37.02 25.80 40.84
N TRP A 110 -36.17 24.95 41.43
CA TRP A 110 -36.54 23.61 41.86
C TRP A 110 -37.26 23.68 43.22
N VAL A 111 -38.59 23.65 43.16
CA VAL A 111 -39.60 23.13 44.09
C VAL A 111 -39.22 23.01 45.59
N LYS A 112 -39.72 24.00 46.35
CA LYS A 112 -40.66 23.95 47.52
C LYS A 112 -40.56 22.85 48.59
N PRO A 113 -40.94 23.17 49.84
CA PRO A 113 -41.91 22.39 50.61
C PRO A 113 -43.38 22.81 50.34
#